data_AF-A0A6C1E2M4-F1
#
_entry.id   AF-A0A6C1E2M4-F1
#
_cell.length_a   1.000
_cell.length_b   1.000
_cell.length_c   1.000
_cell.angle_alpha   90.00
_cell.angle_beta   90.00
_cell.angle_gamma   90.00
#
_symmetry.space_group_name_H-M   'P 1'
#
loop_
_entity.id
_entity.type
_entity.pdbx_description
1 polymer ?
#
loop_
_entity_poly.entity_id
_entity_poly.type
_entity_poly.pdbx_seq_one_letter_code
_entity_poly.pdbx_strand_id
1 'polypeptide(L)'
;MMSPLAKYSRDQPGLCERFEVFVATKEICNAYTELNDPFDQRARFEEQARQKDQGDDEAQLVDETFCDALEYGLPPTGGWGCGIDRLAMFLTDSNTIREVLLFPTLKPDVLRDEVKKEEEK
;
A
#
# COMPACT_ATOMS: atom_id res chain seq x y z
N MET A 1 11.30 1.94 -10.38
CA MET A 1 10.04 2.51 -10.92
C MET A 1 9.07 2.65 -9.74
N MET A 2 8.41 3.79 -9.53
CA MET A 2 7.62 4.04 -8.31
C MET A 2 6.18 3.46 -8.32
N SER A 3 5.64 3.08 -9.48
CA SER A 3 4.24 2.63 -9.60
C SER A 3 4.15 1.33 -10.41
N PRO A 4 4.47 0.17 -9.82
CA PRO A 4 4.51 -1.10 -10.55
C PRO A 4 3.13 -1.52 -11.08
N LEU A 5 2.05 -1.15 -10.40
CA LEU A 5 0.68 -1.55 -10.76
C LEU A 5 -0.08 -0.52 -11.61
N ALA A 6 0.50 0.67 -11.83
CA ALA A 6 -0.18 1.73 -12.56
C ALA A 6 0.11 1.64 -14.06
N LYS A 7 -0.92 1.83 -14.88
CA LYS A 7 -0.80 1.83 -16.34
C LYS A 7 0.01 3.03 -16.83
N TYR A 8 0.78 2.83 -17.91
CA TYR A 8 1.52 3.91 -18.56
C TYR A 8 0.58 5.04 -19.03
N SER A 9 1.09 6.27 -18.95
CA SER A 9 0.41 7.43 -19.51
C SER A 9 0.34 7.34 -21.03
N ARG A 10 -0.83 7.67 -21.59
CA ARG A 10 -1.07 7.70 -23.05
C ARG A 10 -0.28 8.80 -23.74
N ASP A 11 -0.06 9.91 -23.04
CA ASP A 11 0.50 11.13 -23.62
C ASP A 11 1.96 11.39 -23.21
N GLN A 12 2.40 10.82 -22.09
CA GLN A 12 3.71 11.12 -21.49
C GLN A 12 4.54 9.85 -21.25
N PRO A 13 5.50 9.55 -22.16
CA PRO A 13 6.39 8.41 -22.01
C PRO A 13 7.17 8.44 -20.68
N GLY A 14 7.25 7.30 -20.00
CA GLY A 14 7.93 7.16 -18.72
C GLY A 14 7.10 7.53 -17.48
N LEU A 15 5.88 8.03 -17.66
CA LEU A 15 4.94 8.31 -16.56
C LEU A 15 3.78 7.30 -16.55
N CYS A 16 3.07 7.25 -15.42
CA CYS A 16 1.89 6.42 -15.21
C CYS A 16 0.65 7.30 -14.98
N GLU A 17 -0.54 6.80 -15.31
CA GLU A 17 -1.81 7.45 -15.02
C GLU A 17 -2.17 7.27 -13.52
N ARG A 18 -1.50 8.01 -12.63
CA ARG A 18 -1.69 7.97 -11.18
C ARG A 18 -1.89 9.38 -10.62
N PHE A 19 -2.70 9.49 -9.57
CA PHE A 19 -2.78 10.70 -8.74
C PHE A 19 -2.84 10.34 -7.25
N GLU A 20 -2.37 11.28 -6.44
CA GLU A 20 -2.41 11.21 -4.99
C GLU A 20 -3.09 12.47 -4.46
N VAL A 21 -3.97 12.31 -3.47
CA VAL A 21 -4.69 13.42 -2.84
C VAL A 21 -3.98 13.76 -1.55
N PHE A 22 -3.52 15.01 -1.43
CA PHE A 22 -2.86 15.53 -0.23
C PHE A 22 -3.72 16.57 0.47
N VAL A 23 -3.84 16.45 1.79
CA VAL A 23 -4.48 17.44 2.67
C VAL A 23 -3.59 17.65 3.87
N ALA A 24 -3.35 18.91 4.23
CA ALA A 24 -2.49 19.28 5.37
C ALA A 24 -1.15 18.51 5.39
N THR A 25 -0.49 18.40 4.22
CA THR A 25 0.79 17.68 4.01
C THR A 25 0.76 16.17 4.22
N LYS A 26 -0.41 15.55 4.38
CA LYS A 26 -0.58 14.09 4.43
C LYS A 26 -1.35 13.61 3.22
N GLU A 27 -0.93 12.47 2.68
CA GLU A 27 -1.66 11.75 1.65
C GLU A 27 -2.96 11.17 2.26
N ILE A 28 -4.10 11.31 1.60
CA ILE A 28 -5.38 10.69 1.99
C ILE A 28 -5.78 9.59 1.01
N CYS A 29 -5.60 9.83 -0.29
CA CYS A 29 -6.00 8.88 -1.31
C CYS A 29 -4.88 8.65 -2.31
N ASN A 30 -4.85 7.44 -2.85
CA ASN A 30 -4.03 7.05 -3.99
C ASN A 30 -4.93 6.35 -5.01
N ALA A 31 -4.78 6.72 -6.28
CA ALA A 31 -5.60 6.19 -7.34
C ALA A 31 -4.83 6.16 -8.65
N TYR A 32 -5.11 5.16 -9.48
CA TYR A 32 -4.45 4.98 -10.76
C TYR A 32 -5.31 4.20 -11.73
N THR A 33 -5.07 4.39 -13.03
CA THR A 33 -5.56 3.45 -14.04
C THR A 33 -4.82 2.13 -13.85
N GLU A 34 -5.57 1.05 -13.65
CA GLU A 34 -5.02 -0.27 -13.39
C GLU A 34 -4.24 -0.78 -14.59
N LEU A 35 -3.04 -1.32 -14.34
CA LEU A 35 -2.29 -2.05 -15.36
C LEU A 35 -3.01 -3.36 -15.67
N ASN A 36 -3.56 -3.44 -16.88
CA ASN A 36 -4.31 -4.60 -17.34
C ASN A 36 -3.59 -5.42 -18.42
N ASP A 37 -2.30 -5.14 -18.66
CA ASP A 37 -1.44 -5.94 -19.54
C ASP A 37 -0.68 -6.97 -18.68
N PRO A 38 -0.95 -8.28 -18.84
CA PRO A 38 -0.33 -9.31 -18.01
C PRO A 38 1.18 -9.43 -18.24
N PHE A 39 1.67 -9.17 -19.45
CA PHE A 39 3.10 -9.30 -19.77
C PHE A 39 3.90 -8.15 -19.17
N ASP A 40 3.37 -6.92 -19.25
CA ASP A 40 3.98 -5.76 -18.57
C ASP A 40 3.93 -5.94 -17.05
N GLN A 41 2.80 -6.42 -16.50
CA GLN A 41 2.69 -6.69 -15.07
C GLN A 41 3.71 -7.72 -14.58
N ARG A 42 3.88 -8.82 -15.32
CA ARG A 42 4.86 -9.87 -15.01
C ARG A 42 6.30 -9.32 -15.04
N ALA A 43 6.67 -8.58 -16.09
CA ALA A 43 8.00 -7.96 -16.20
C ALA A 43 8.29 -6.99 -15.04
N ARG A 44 7.27 -6.24 -14.58
CA ARG A 44 7.41 -5.34 -13.43
C ARG A 44 7.56 -6.10 -12.11
N PHE A 45 6.85 -7.22 -11.94
CA PHE A 45 7.05 -8.07 -10.77
C PHE A 45 8.43 -8.72 -10.74
N GLU A 46 8.97 -9.18 -11.88
CA GLU A 46 10.34 -9.69 -11.97
C GLU A 46 11.37 -8.62 -11.57
N GLU A 47 11.16 -7.37 -12.00
CA GLU A 47 12.02 -6.25 -11.61
C GLU A 47 11.90 -5.91 -10.10
N GLN A 48 10.69 -6.00 -9.52
CA GLN A 48 10.49 -5.84 -8.08
C GLN A 48 11.15 -6.97 -7.28
N ALA A 49 11.04 -8.22 -7.73
CA ALA A 49 11.72 -9.35 -7.11
C ALA A 49 13.24 -9.19 -7.15
N ARG A 50 13.79 -8.67 -8.26
CA ARG A 50 15.21 -8.35 -8.38
C ARG A 50 15.65 -7.23 -7.41
N GLN A 51 14.77 -6.26 -7.13
CA GLN A 51 15.03 -5.21 -6.13
C GLN A 51 14.97 -5.78 -4.70
N LYS A 52 14.07 -6.73 -4.44
CA LYS A 52 14.02 -7.47 -3.19
C LYS A 52 15.31 -8.22 -2.89
N ASP A 53 15.85 -8.93 -3.90
CA ASP A 53 17.14 -9.63 -3.77
C ASP A 53 18.32 -8.68 -3.50
N GLN A 54 18.18 -7.40 -3.83
CA GLN A 54 19.14 -6.34 -3.54
C GLN A 54 18.96 -5.72 -2.14
N GLY A 55 18.00 -6.20 -1.35
CA GLY A 55 17.77 -5.79 0.04
C GLY A 55 16.61 -4.85 0.28
N ASP A 56 15.67 -4.71 -0.67
CA ASP A 56 14.42 -3.98 -0.48
C ASP A 56 13.32 -4.89 0.11
N ASP A 57 13.13 -4.81 1.43
CA ASP A 57 12.13 -5.62 2.15
C ASP A 57 10.67 -5.21 1.84
N GLU A 58 10.44 -4.03 1.25
CA GLU A 58 9.11 -3.51 0.89
C GLU A 58 8.71 -3.86 -0.56
N ALA A 59 9.63 -4.43 -1.35
CA ALA A 59 9.37 -4.80 -2.72
C ALA A 59 8.35 -5.94 -2.84
N GLN A 60 7.46 -5.81 -3.82
CA GLN A 60 6.39 -6.79 -4.06
C GLN A 60 6.95 -8.11 -4.60
N LEU A 61 6.37 -9.22 -4.15
CA LEU A 61 6.64 -10.56 -4.70
C LEU A 61 5.90 -10.77 -6.02
N VAL A 62 6.40 -11.69 -6.84
CA VAL A 62 5.70 -12.13 -8.04
C VAL A 62 4.49 -12.98 -7.65
N ASP A 63 3.30 -12.51 -7.98
CA ASP A 63 2.04 -13.26 -7.82
C ASP A 63 1.60 -13.82 -9.18
N GLU A 64 1.93 -15.08 -9.42
CA GLU A 64 1.57 -15.81 -10.64
C GLU A 64 0.06 -15.97 -10.79
N THR A 65 -0.69 -16.13 -9.69
CA THR A 65 -2.15 -16.28 -9.77
C THR A 65 -2.82 -14.97 -10.19
N PHE A 66 -2.27 -13.84 -9.77
CA PHE A 66 -2.71 -12.52 -10.23
C PHE A 66 -2.40 -12.30 -11.71
N CYS A 67 -1.19 -12.65 -12.16
CA CYS A 67 -0.83 -12.58 -13.58
C CYS A 67 -1.73 -13.46 -14.44
N ASP A 68 -1.96 -14.71 -14.03
CA ASP A 68 -2.88 -15.63 -14.72
C ASP A 68 -4.28 -15.02 -14.82
N ALA A 69 -4.80 -14.40 -13.75
CA ALA A 69 -6.09 -13.73 -13.76
C ALA A 69 -6.16 -12.55 -14.75
N LEU A 70 -5.07 -11.79 -14.89
CA LEU A 70 -4.98 -10.71 -15.89
C LEU A 70 -5.01 -11.25 -17.34
N GLU A 71 -4.44 -12.43 -17.58
CA GLU A 71 -4.45 -13.09 -18.90
C GLU A 71 -5.86 -13.51 -19.34
N TYR A 72 -6.78 -13.80 -18.41
CA TYR A 72 -8.20 -14.00 -18.73
C TYR A 72 -8.91 -12.72 -19.21
N GLY A 73 -8.30 -11.55 -18.98
CA GLY A 73 -8.75 -10.27 -19.49
C GLY A 73 -9.39 -9.40 -18.41
N LEU A 74 -8.58 -8.53 -17.80
CA LEU A 74 -9.06 -7.42 -16.98
C LEU A 74 -9.53 -6.25 -17.88
N PRO A 75 -10.81 -5.82 -17.79
CA PRO A 75 -11.28 -4.63 -18.50
C PRO A 75 -10.49 -3.37 -18.11
N PRO A 76 -10.50 -2.31 -18.94
CA PRO A 76 -9.90 -1.03 -18.54
C PRO A 76 -10.56 -0.52 -17.25
N THR A 77 -9.81 -0.52 -16.16
CA THR A 77 -10.30 -0.30 -14.79
C THR A 77 -9.50 0.82 -14.13
N GLY A 78 -10.14 1.56 -13.22
CA GLY A 78 -9.48 2.53 -12.35
C GLY A 78 -9.59 2.09 -10.89
N GLY A 79 -8.46 2.06 -10.19
CA GLY A 79 -8.38 1.78 -8.77
C GLY A 79 -8.38 3.04 -7.93
N TRP A 80 -8.91 2.94 -6.72
CA TRP A 80 -8.89 4.01 -5.74
C TRP A 80 -8.80 3.43 -4.33
N GLY A 81 -7.91 4.01 -3.53
CA GLY A 81 -7.78 3.72 -2.10
C GLY A 81 -7.80 5.02 -1.29
N CYS A 82 -8.43 4.97 -0.12
CA CYS A 82 -8.47 6.09 0.83
C CYS A 82 -8.22 5.61 2.24
N GLY A 83 -7.35 6.32 2.94
CA GLY A 83 -7.12 6.12 4.36
C GLY A 83 -8.27 6.69 5.18
N ILE A 84 -9.20 5.83 5.61
CA ILE A 84 -10.36 6.23 6.43
C ILE A 84 -9.92 6.86 7.76
N ASP A 85 -8.86 6.33 8.39
CA ASP A 85 -8.32 6.89 9.63
C ASP A 85 -7.80 8.32 9.43
N ARG A 86 -7.07 8.57 8.33
CA ARG A 86 -6.59 9.92 7.99
C ARG A 86 -7.74 10.86 7.67
N LEU A 87 -8.77 10.38 6.96
CA LEU A 87 -9.98 11.16 6.70
C LEU A 87 -10.68 11.53 8.01
N ALA A 88 -10.86 10.56 8.92
CA ALA A 88 -11.44 10.79 10.24
C ALA A 88 -10.62 11.81 11.03
N MET A 89 -9.29 11.69 11.06
CA MET A 89 -8.39 12.61 11.75
C MET A 89 -8.62 14.06 11.32
N PHE A 90 -8.76 14.32 10.01
CA PHE A 90 -9.00 15.67 9.52
C PHE A 90 -10.41 16.18 9.79
N LEU A 91 -11.40 15.29 9.81
CA LEU A 91 -12.79 15.65 10.14
C LEU A 91 -12.97 15.93 11.64
N THR A 92 -12.13 15.37 12.50
CA THR A 92 -12.18 15.53 13.97
C THR A 92 -11.09 16.44 14.52
N ASP A 93 -10.34 17.14 13.67
CA ASP A 93 -9.19 18.00 14.05
C ASP A 93 -8.18 17.26 14.95
N SER A 94 -7.97 15.97 14.69
CA SER A 94 -7.09 15.10 15.46
C SER A 94 -5.72 14.99 14.80
N ASN A 95 -4.68 15.43 15.51
CA ASN A 95 -3.30 15.38 15.02
C ASN A 95 -2.62 14.00 15.14
N THR A 96 -3.24 13.03 15.82
CA THR A 96 -2.73 11.67 15.99
C THR A 96 -3.79 10.62 15.66
N ILE A 97 -3.39 9.55 14.98
CA ILE A 97 -4.27 8.45 14.57
C ILE A 97 -4.90 7.71 15.76
N ARG A 98 -4.28 7.83 16.95
CA ARG A 98 -4.79 7.20 18.17
C ARG A 98 -6.12 7.78 18.65
N GLU A 99 -6.44 9.02 18.29
CA GLU A 99 -7.72 9.65 18.68
C GLU A 99 -8.91 9.09 17.89
N VAL A 100 -8.66 8.52 16.71
CA VAL A 100 -9.71 8.00 15.81
C VAL A 100 -9.81 6.48 15.83
N LEU A 101 -8.94 5.80 16.58
CA LEU A 101 -8.95 4.36 16.78
C LEU A 101 -9.49 4.03 18.18
N LEU A 102 -10.55 3.23 18.26
CA LEU A 102 -11.16 2.83 19.55
C LEU A 102 -10.17 2.12 20.48
N PHE A 103 -9.33 1.25 19.91
CA PHE A 103 -8.31 0.49 20.64
C PHE A 103 -7.01 0.49 19.81
N PRO A 104 -6.16 1.53 19.93
CA PRO A 104 -4.92 1.60 19.15
C PRO A 104 -3.92 0.55 19.65
N THR A 105 -3.05 0.06 18.76
CA THR A 105 -1.93 -0.80 19.15
C THR A 105 -0.97 -0.02 20.04
N LEU A 106 -0.86 -0.44 21.29
CA LEU A 106 0.06 0.12 22.27
C LEU A 106 1.22 -0.86 22.49
N LYS A 107 2.40 -0.30 22.79
CA LYS A 107 3.52 -1.10 23.27
C LYS A 107 3.12 -1.66 24.65
N PRO A 108 3.29 -2.97 24.91
CA PRO A 108 2.99 -3.53 26.23
C PRO A 108 3.80 -2.86 27.33
N ASP A 109 3.18 -2.67 28.50
CA ASP A 109 3.85 -2.13 29.68
C ASP A 109 4.80 -3.18 30.27
N VAL A 110 6.05 -2.78 30.50
CA VAL A 110 7.13 -3.63 31.03
C VAL A 110 6.75 -4.29 32.37
N LEU A 111 5.96 -3.59 33.19
CA LEU A 111 5.49 -4.06 34.50
C LEU A 111 4.55 -5.26 34.39
N ARG A 112 3.81 -5.41 33.28
CA ARG A 112 2.85 -6.49 33.10
C ARG A 112 3.54 -7.81 32.74
N ASP A 113 4.73 -7.74 32.15
CA ASP A 113 5.57 -8.90 31.82
C ASP A 113 6.37 -9.40 33.03
N GLU A 114 6.73 -8.52 33.97
CA GLU A 114 7.38 -8.90 35.24
C GLU A 114 6.41 -9.61 36.18
N VAL A 115 5.18 -9.09 36.32
CA VAL A 115 4.13 -9.73 37.14
C VAL A 115 3.74 -11.11 36.61
N LYS A 116 3.63 -11.29 35.28
CA LYS A 116 3.39 -12.61 34.68
C LYS A 116 4.54 -13.61 34.95
N LYS A 117 5.78 -13.14 34.95
CA LYS A 117 6.95 -13.99 35.25
C LYS A 117 7.07 -14.38 36.72
N GLU A 118 6.52 -13.58 37.63
CA GLU A 118 6.42 -13.92 39.06
C GLU A 118 5.25 -14.88 39.34
N GLU A 119 4.11 -14.76 38.65
CA GLU A 119 2.97 -15.66 38.80
C GLU A 119 3.17 -17.05 38.19
N GLU A 120 4.04 -17.19 37.18
CA GLU A 120 4.40 -18.48 36.57
C GLU A 120 5.53 -19.25 37.31
N LYS A 121 6.02 -18.71 38.44
CA LYS A 121 7.10 -19.30 39.26
C LYS A 121 6.58 -19.92 40.55
#